data_AF-A0A516PW41-F1
#
_entry.id   AF-A0A516PW41-F1
#
_cell.length_a   1.000
_cell.length_b   1.000
_cell.length_c   1.000
_cell.angle_alpha   90.00
_cell.angle_beta   90.00
_cell.angle_gamma   90.00
#
_symmetry.space_group_name_H-M   'P 1'
#
loop_
_entity.id
_entity.type
_entity.pdbx_description
1 polymer ?
#
loop_
_entity_poly.entity_id
_entity_poly.type
_entity_poly.pdbx_seq_one_letter_code
_entity_poly.pdbx_strand_id
1 'polypeptide(L)'
;MTALLKDHATETAAMKDIRGKVERGELPVGLAAELASRTYVEACIKTAAGLVYSHLPPMAIVGQAAAAAAFGSRVVIDASAAAALTLLDPATVDTLVGAFLALETTDTAYRDALGAQQSLDMLSTMTLGWDEKQNRPRITETGQDEAEAFARRADRVVELLARSERRGWPGLKRFAEFASDGTWLSALDLAISEQRAFWCDDRALRQLAASEGVQAFGTVELLSALEGAGLLAPALGAAVRAKLIAGYHVDLDFDPDVLTLAAELDGWAPKGAAAALARAHSWTDPAGCVRFANTAIARTASSSPTGITQWTAAVALGLVRITDGNVQSASGNLEILLTNQLAQPWLGPDTLPFVMQGIRDAMDELTGVLDPLPAVLARTYIQIAKKHGAPRAAEFLLMLVRNLSEEDRIDAVRIIFTSKD
;
A
#
# COMPACT_ATOMS: atom_id res chain seq x y z
N MET A 1 32.99 4.24 10.92
CA MET A 1 31.88 3.66 10.13
C MET A 1 30.59 3.57 10.96
N THR A 2 30.57 2.89 12.09
CA THR A 2 29.40 2.79 12.98
C THR A 2 28.96 4.14 13.58
N ALA A 3 29.90 5.02 13.94
CA ALA A 3 29.59 6.38 14.40
C ALA A 3 29.06 7.29 13.28
N LEU A 4 29.58 7.17 12.04
CA LEU A 4 29.07 7.89 10.86
C LEU A 4 27.67 7.42 10.46
N LEU A 5 27.40 6.11 10.55
CA LEU A 5 26.06 5.55 10.34
C LEU A 5 25.11 5.99 11.44
N LYS A 6 25.58 6.10 12.69
CA LYS A 6 24.78 6.61 13.81
C LYS A 6 24.51 8.12 13.67
N ASP A 7 25.47 8.92 13.20
CA ASP A 7 25.26 10.35 12.95
C ASP A 7 24.34 10.60 11.74
N HIS A 8 24.44 9.78 10.67
CA HIS A 8 23.46 9.78 9.57
C HIS A 8 22.08 9.25 10.00
N ALA A 9 22.04 8.34 10.98
CA ALA A 9 20.81 7.76 11.52
C ALA A 9 20.26 8.52 12.74
N THR A 10 20.90 9.61 13.17
CA THR A 10 20.32 10.50 14.19
C THR A 10 19.28 11.35 13.49
N GLU A 11 18.20 10.69 13.10
CA GLU A 11 17.05 11.32 12.49
C GLU A 11 16.46 12.29 13.52
N THR A 12 16.43 13.58 13.17
CA THR A 12 15.79 14.56 14.05
C THR A 12 14.31 14.21 14.18
N ALA A 13 13.69 14.55 15.31
CA ALA A 13 12.25 14.32 15.50
C ALA A 13 11.39 14.91 14.36
N ALA A 14 11.86 16.00 13.75
CA ALA A 14 11.23 16.62 12.58
C ALA A 14 11.31 15.75 11.32
N MET A 15 12.46 15.12 11.04
CA MET A 15 12.60 14.21 9.89
C MET A 15 11.72 12.97 10.04
N LYS A 16 11.64 12.41 11.26
CA LYS A 16 10.75 11.29 11.57
C LYS A 16 9.28 11.64 11.39
N ASP A 17 8.88 12.85 11.81
CA ASP A 17 7.52 13.36 11.58
C ASP A 17 7.22 13.50 10.07
N ILE A 18 8.13 14.09 9.30
CA ILE A 18 7.98 14.21 7.84
C ILE A 18 7.86 12.83 7.19
N ARG A 19 8.74 11.88 7.51
CA ARG A 19 8.68 10.51 6.97
C ARG A 19 7.35 9.86 7.31
N GLY A 20 6.92 9.91 8.57
CA GLY A 20 5.63 9.35 8.99
C GLY A 20 4.44 9.97 8.26
N LYS A 21 4.48 11.28 7.98
CA LYS A 21 3.45 11.97 7.18
C LYS A 21 3.46 11.53 5.72
N VAL A 22 4.64 11.33 5.12
CA VAL A 22 4.76 10.79 3.75
C VAL A 22 4.26 9.34 3.69
N GLU A 23 4.61 8.51 4.67
CA GLU A 23 4.13 7.12 4.80
C GLU A 23 2.61 7.01 4.97
N ARG A 24 1.94 8.06 5.47
CA ARG A 24 0.46 8.16 5.53
C ARG A 24 -0.16 8.86 4.32
N GLY A 25 0.66 9.35 3.39
CA GLY A 25 0.23 10.11 2.22
C GLY A 25 -0.33 11.50 2.55
N GLU A 26 0.08 12.08 3.68
CA GLU A 26 -0.26 13.45 4.13
C GLU A 26 0.71 14.48 3.55
N LEU A 27 1.91 14.04 3.13
CA LEU A 27 2.93 14.84 2.49
C LEU A 27 3.43 14.17 1.20
N PRO A 28 3.90 14.95 0.21
CA PRO A 28 4.43 14.40 -1.05
C PRO A 28 5.61 13.47 -0.87
N VAL A 29 5.69 12.44 -1.73
CA VAL A 29 6.84 11.51 -1.79
C VAL A 29 8.13 12.24 -2.15
N GLY A 30 8.05 13.38 -2.85
CA GLY A 30 9.20 14.23 -3.14
C GLY A 30 9.98 14.68 -1.89
N LEU A 31 9.29 14.91 -0.76
CA LEU A 31 9.95 15.24 0.50
C LEU A 31 10.75 14.06 1.07
N ALA A 32 10.26 12.82 0.92
CA ALA A 32 11.03 11.65 1.33
C ALA A 32 12.24 11.44 0.42
N ALA A 33 12.11 11.71 -0.89
CA ALA A 33 13.23 11.66 -1.83
C ALA A 33 14.33 12.67 -1.45
N GLU A 34 13.93 13.91 -1.12
CA GLU A 34 14.82 14.98 -0.66
C GLU A 34 15.57 14.59 0.62
N LEU A 35 14.84 14.12 1.65
CA LEU A 35 15.43 13.65 2.90
C LEU A 35 16.41 12.49 2.71
N ALA A 36 16.16 11.63 1.74
CA ALA A 36 17.00 10.48 1.42
C ALA A 36 18.14 10.83 0.42
N SER A 37 18.19 12.08 -0.07
CA SER A 37 19.08 12.49 -1.17
C SER A 37 18.96 11.55 -2.39
N ARG A 38 17.73 11.18 -2.72
CA ARG A 38 17.36 10.34 -3.88
C ARG A 38 16.58 11.16 -4.88
N THR A 39 16.55 10.67 -6.11
CA THR A 39 15.69 11.24 -7.15
C THR A 39 14.23 10.95 -6.84
N TYR A 40 13.34 11.84 -7.26
CA TYR A 40 11.91 11.67 -7.05
C TYR A 40 11.37 10.44 -7.80
N VAL A 41 11.83 10.24 -9.04
CA VAL A 41 11.49 9.06 -9.85
C VAL A 41 11.95 7.76 -9.17
N GLU A 42 13.15 7.71 -8.59
CA GLU A 42 13.60 6.52 -7.84
C GLU A 42 12.68 6.25 -6.64
N ALA A 43 12.30 7.29 -5.90
CA ALA A 43 11.38 7.17 -4.77
C ALA A 43 9.99 6.67 -5.18
N CYS A 44 9.46 7.11 -6.33
CA CYS A 44 8.22 6.61 -6.88
C CYS A 44 8.31 5.14 -7.34
N ILE A 45 9.40 4.74 -8.01
CA ILE A 45 9.59 3.37 -8.51
C ILE A 45 9.73 2.37 -7.36
N LYS A 46 10.55 2.71 -6.35
CA LYS A 46 10.79 1.88 -5.16
C LYS A 46 9.67 1.94 -4.13
N THR A 47 8.65 2.76 -4.36
CA THR A 47 7.57 3.00 -3.40
C THR A 47 8.14 3.42 -2.03
N ALA A 48 8.89 4.52 -1.98
CA ALA A 48 9.65 4.94 -0.78
C ALA A 48 8.79 5.13 0.48
N ALA A 49 7.50 5.44 0.32
CA ALA A 49 6.52 5.55 1.40
C ALA A 49 5.93 4.19 1.85
N GLY A 50 6.37 3.08 1.26
CA GLY A 50 5.79 1.75 1.40
C GLY A 50 4.51 1.54 0.59
N LEU A 51 3.75 2.61 0.33
CA LEU A 51 2.51 2.61 -0.47
C LEU A 51 2.49 3.77 -1.48
N VAL A 52 1.71 3.63 -2.55
CA VAL A 52 1.43 4.73 -3.50
C VAL A 52 0.00 5.22 -3.28
N TYR A 53 -0.12 6.44 -2.73
CA TYR A 53 -1.41 7.10 -2.52
C TYR A 53 -1.92 7.75 -3.81
N SER A 54 -2.37 6.93 -4.77
CA SER A 54 -2.81 7.41 -6.09
C SER A 54 -4.30 7.69 -6.22
N HIS A 55 -5.10 7.37 -5.20
CA HIS A 55 -6.52 7.71 -5.18
C HIS A 55 -6.85 8.62 -3.99
N LEU A 56 -7.78 9.56 -4.21
CA LEU A 56 -8.33 10.41 -3.16
C LEU A 56 -9.86 10.29 -3.22
N PRO A 57 -10.45 9.33 -2.48
CA PRO A 57 -11.88 9.04 -2.58
C PRO A 57 -12.80 10.26 -2.43
N PRO A 58 -12.58 11.20 -1.48
CA PRO A 58 -13.40 12.41 -1.38
C PRO A 58 -13.38 13.32 -2.61
N MET A 59 -12.33 13.22 -3.44
CA MET A 59 -12.13 14.03 -4.64
C MET A 59 -12.25 13.21 -5.94
N ALA A 60 -12.65 11.94 -5.87
CA ALA A 60 -12.69 11.03 -7.02
C ALA A 60 -13.53 11.59 -8.18
N ILE A 61 -14.72 12.12 -7.88
CA ILE A 61 -15.63 12.70 -8.87
C ILE A 61 -15.00 13.95 -9.52
N VAL A 62 -14.37 14.81 -8.72
CA VAL A 62 -13.71 16.03 -9.22
C VAL A 62 -12.52 15.67 -10.09
N GLY A 63 -11.71 14.70 -9.67
CA GLY A 63 -10.57 14.21 -10.46
C GLY A 63 -11.02 13.54 -11.76
N GLN A 64 -12.09 12.76 -11.75
CA GLN A 64 -12.67 12.16 -12.96
C GLN A 64 -13.16 13.24 -13.94
N ALA A 65 -13.84 14.27 -13.43
CA ALA A 65 -14.28 15.40 -14.24
C ALA A 65 -13.08 16.19 -14.81
N ALA A 66 -12.03 16.39 -14.02
CA ALA A 66 -10.78 17.04 -14.47
C ALA A 66 -10.09 16.22 -15.58
N ALA A 67 -10.01 14.89 -15.43
CA ALA A 67 -9.46 14.01 -16.46
C ALA A 67 -10.28 14.08 -17.77
N ALA A 68 -11.61 14.00 -17.66
CA ALA A 68 -12.50 14.10 -18.83
C ALA A 68 -12.41 15.46 -19.53
N ALA A 69 -12.30 16.55 -18.76
CA ALA A 69 -12.14 17.90 -19.30
C ALA A 69 -10.79 18.09 -20.03
N ALA A 70 -9.78 17.29 -19.67
CA ALA A 70 -8.45 17.36 -20.27
C ALA A 70 -8.33 16.57 -21.60
N PHE A 71 -9.34 15.78 -22.00
CA PHE A 71 -9.29 15.03 -23.26
C PHE A 71 -9.06 15.94 -24.47
N GLY A 72 -8.18 15.50 -25.38
CA GLY A 72 -7.80 16.28 -26.57
C GLY A 72 -7.05 17.58 -26.26
N SER A 73 -6.60 17.79 -25.01
CA SER A 73 -5.80 18.94 -24.60
C SER A 73 -4.36 18.55 -24.27
N ARG A 74 -3.50 19.54 -23.99
CA ARG A 74 -2.14 19.33 -23.49
C ARG A 74 -2.18 19.17 -21.98
N VAL A 75 -1.55 18.12 -21.48
CA VAL A 75 -1.54 17.76 -20.05
C VAL A 75 -0.11 17.71 -19.55
N VAL A 76 0.14 18.30 -18.39
CA VAL A 76 1.46 18.19 -17.74
C VAL A 76 1.50 16.88 -16.95
N ILE A 77 2.43 16.00 -17.30
CA ILE A 77 2.63 14.72 -16.62
C ILE A 77 3.73 14.82 -15.56
N ASP A 78 3.43 14.32 -14.37
CA ASP A 78 4.35 14.19 -13.26
C ASP A 78 5.10 12.84 -13.26
N ALA A 79 6.24 12.81 -12.57
CA ALA A 79 7.06 11.61 -12.39
C ALA A 79 6.30 10.46 -11.70
N SER A 80 5.41 10.74 -10.74
CA SER A 80 4.62 9.69 -10.08
C SER A 80 3.67 8.98 -11.04
N ALA A 81 2.99 9.74 -11.91
CA ALA A 81 2.12 9.18 -12.95
C ALA A 81 2.93 8.41 -14.01
N ALA A 82 4.09 8.96 -14.41
CA ALA A 82 5.01 8.26 -15.30
C ALA A 82 5.48 6.92 -14.71
N ALA A 83 5.81 6.88 -13.42
CA ALA A 83 6.21 5.67 -12.71
C ALA A 83 5.07 4.64 -12.60
N ALA A 84 3.82 5.08 -12.43
CA ALA A 84 2.65 4.19 -12.44
C ALA A 84 2.41 3.55 -13.81
N LEU A 85 2.56 4.30 -14.90
CA LEU A 85 2.41 3.80 -16.27
C LEU A 85 3.42 2.69 -16.61
N THR A 86 4.57 2.64 -15.93
CA THR A 86 5.55 1.56 -16.12
C THR A 86 5.08 0.18 -15.64
N LEU A 87 4.02 0.12 -14.83
CA LEU A 87 3.38 -1.13 -14.41
C LEU A 87 2.53 -1.74 -15.54
N LEU A 88 2.18 -0.95 -16.55
CA LEU A 88 1.24 -1.33 -17.61
C LEU A 88 1.98 -1.82 -18.85
N ASP A 89 1.30 -2.58 -19.69
CA ASP A 89 1.83 -2.95 -21.01
C ASP A 89 1.80 -1.73 -21.97
N PRO A 90 2.67 -1.68 -23.00
CA PRO A 90 2.77 -0.54 -23.89
C PRO A 90 1.46 -0.14 -24.57
N ALA A 91 0.65 -1.10 -25.02
CA ALA A 91 -0.62 -0.82 -25.69
C ALA A 91 -1.62 -0.10 -24.78
N THR A 92 -1.67 -0.50 -23.51
CA THR A 92 -2.47 0.19 -22.50
C THR A 92 -1.93 1.60 -22.23
N VAL A 93 -0.61 1.77 -22.12
CA VAL A 93 -0.01 3.11 -21.94
C VAL A 93 -0.36 4.01 -23.12
N ASP A 94 -0.23 3.54 -24.35
CA ASP A 94 -0.56 4.30 -25.55
C ASP A 94 -2.05 4.67 -25.60
N THR A 95 -2.94 3.79 -25.10
CA THR A 95 -4.38 4.09 -24.96
C THR A 95 -4.63 5.23 -23.97
N LEU A 96 -3.98 5.20 -22.80
CA LEU A 96 -4.14 6.25 -21.77
C LEU A 96 -3.56 7.59 -22.24
N VAL A 97 -2.34 7.56 -22.80
CA VAL A 97 -1.67 8.77 -23.30
C VAL A 97 -2.39 9.34 -24.52
N GLY A 98 -2.94 8.48 -25.39
CA GLY A 98 -3.68 8.87 -26.59
C GLY A 98 -5.00 9.60 -26.32
N ALA A 99 -5.45 9.66 -25.06
CA ALA A 99 -6.58 10.50 -24.65
C ALA A 99 -6.28 12.01 -24.75
N PHE A 100 -5.00 12.38 -24.82
CA PHE A 100 -4.51 13.76 -24.80
C PHE A 100 -3.89 14.15 -26.13
N LEU A 101 -3.84 15.46 -26.42
CA LEU A 101 -3.17 15.99 -27.61
C LEU A 101 -1.66 15.80 -27.53
N ALA A 102 -1.08 16.09 -26.36
CA ALA A 102 0.32 15.88 -26.04
C ALA A 102 0.51 15.87 -24.53
N LEU A 103 1.54 15.15 -24.07
CA LEU A 103 2.05 15.26 -22.72
C LEU A 103 3.16 16.30 -22.67
N GLU A 104 3.15 17.15 -21.66
CA GLU A 104 4.18 18.13 -21.37
C GLU A 104 4.91 17.76 -20.07
N THR A 105 6.20 18.03 -20.00
CA THR A 105 6.98 17.89 -18.76
C THR A 105 8.12 18.90 -18.73
N THR A 106 8.90 18.96 -17.65
CA THR A 106 10.06 19.85 -17.54
C THR A 106 11.36 19.12 -17.84
N ASP A 107 12.37 19.86 -18.30
CA ASP A 107 13.74 19.33 -18.38
C ASP A 107 14.26 18.87 -17.01
N THR A 108 13.78 19.49 -15.92
CA THR A 108 14.15 19.13 -14.54
C THR A 108 13.62 17.75 -14.16
N ALA A 109 12.35 17.46 -14.43
CA ALA A 109 11.77 16.13 -14.22
C ALA A 109 12.45 15.06 -15.09
N TYR A 110 12.79 15.41 -16.33
CA TYR A 110 13.54 14.50 -17.21
C TYR A 110 14.96 14.21 -16.69
N ARG A 111 15.67 15.22 -16.16
CA ARG A 111 17.00 15.01 -15.54
C ARG A 111 16.91 14.17 -14.27
N ASP A 112 15.87 14.37 -13.46
CA ASP A 112 15.60 13.53 -12.28
C ASP A 112 15.41 12.06 -12.70
N ALA A 113 14.65 11.80 -13.77
CA ALA A 113 14.47 10.46 -14.33
C ALA A 113 15.79 9.83 -14.83
N LEU A 114 16.66 10.61 -15.48
CA LEU A 114 18.00 10.13 -15.87
C LEU A 114 18.87 9.80 -14.65
N GLY A 115 18.79 10.59 -13.58
CA GLY A 115 19.47 10.28 -12.31
C GLY A 115 18.94 8.99 -11.67
N ALA A 116 17.62 8.76 -11.73
CA ALA A 116 17.00 7.54 -11.26
C ALA A 116 17.47 6.31 -12.06
N GLN A 117 17.49 6.41 -13.39
CA GLN A 117 18.01 5.37 -14.28
C GLN A 117 19.46 5.01 -13.92
N GLN A 118 20.34 6.01 -13.85
CA GLN A 118 21.74 5.79 -13.48
C GLN A 118 21.91 5.12 -12.10
N SER A 119 21.07 5.49 -11.13
CA SER A 119 21.11 4.90 -9.79
C SER A 119 20.61 3.45 -9.77
N LEU A 120 19.51 3.17 -10.46
CA LEU A 120 18.85 1.87 -10.49
C LEU A 120 19.59 0.85 -11.38
N ASP A 121 20.29 1.31 -12.41
CA ASP A 121 21.16 0.48 -13.27
C ASP A 121 22.37 -0.10 -12.52
N MET A 122 22.70 0.42 -11.34
CA MET A 122 23.69 -0.20 -10.46
C MET A 122 23.22 -1.53 -9.87
N LEU A 123 21.93 -1.86 -9.99
CA LEU A 123 21.31 -3.11 -9.51
C LEU A 123 21.67 -3.41 -8.04
N SER A 124 21.67 -2.38 -7.19
CA SER A 124 22.01 -2.53 -5.79
C SER A 124 20.98 -3.43 -5.09
N THR A 125 21.41 -4.64 -4.70
CA THR A 125 20.61 -5.62 -3.97
C THR A 125 20.69 -5.46 -2.46
N MET A 126 21.45 -4.49 -1.95
CA MET A 126 21.60 -4.24 -0.52
C MET A 126 21.36 -2.77 -0.20
N THR A 127 20.55 -2.53 0.82
CA THR A 127 20.40 -1.22 1.44
C THR A 127 20.78 -1.33 2.90
N LEU A 128 21.73 -0.51 3.34
CA LEU A 128 22.13 -0.41 4.74
C LEU A 128 21.33 0.71 5.41
N GLY A 129 20.49 0.35 6.37
CA GLY A 129 19.74 1.28 7.22
C GLY A 129 20.08 1.09 8.71
N TRP A 130 19.35 1.79 9.56
CA TRP A 130 19.44 1.67 11.02
C TRP A 130 18.10 1.17 11.56
N ASP A 131 18.13 0.12 12.38
CA ASP A 131 16.98 -0.36 13.14
C ASP A 131 16.95 0.36 14.51
N GLU A 132 16.01 1.28 14.68
CA GLU A 132 15.83 2.02 15.93
C GLU A 132 15.35 1.13 17.08
N LYS A 133 14.47 0.15 16.81
CA LYS A 133 13.91 -0.73 17.85
C LYS A 133 15.01 -1.58 18.51
N GLN A 134 15.98 -2.00 17.70
CA GLN A 134 17.09 -2.85 18.14
C GLN A 134 18.42 -2.08 18.27
N ASN A 135 18.41 -0.78 17.98
CA ASN A 135 19.55 0.13 17.99
C ASN A 135 20.79 -0.44 17.28
N ARG A 136 20.62 -0.98 16.07
CA ARG A 136 21.69 -1.63 15.29
C ARG A 136 21.54 -1.39 13.78
N PRO A 137 22.63 -1.44 12.99
CA PRO A 137 22.52 -1.44 11.53
C PRO A 137 21.64 -2.59 11.04
N ARG A 138 20.74 -2.30 10.10
CA ARG A 138 19.88 -3.27 9.43
C ARG A 138 20.22 -3.27 7.96
N ILE A 139 20.57 -4.44 7.45
CA ILE A 139 20.70 -4.66 6.01
C ILE A 139 19.33 -5.13 5.52
N THR A 140 18.80 -4.44 4.52
CA THR A 140 17.65 -4.91 3.75
C THR A 140 18.18 -5.39 2.40
N GLU A 141 17.89 -6.65 2.08
CA GLU A 141 18.25 -7.25 0.79
C GLU A 141 17.06 -7.15 -0.17
N THR A 142 17.34 -6.74 -1.39
CA THR A 142 16.43 -6.70 -2.53
C THR A 142 16.84 -7.84 -3.46
N GLY A 143 15.89 -8.64 -3.90
CA GLY A 143 16.18 -9.73 -4.84
C GLY A 143 16.73 -9.20 -6.16
N GLN A 144 17.60 -9.97 -6.83
CA GLN A 144 18.17 -9.59 -8.12
C GLN A 144 17.06 -9.29 -9.16
N ASP A 145 16.04 -10.14 -9.23
CA ASP A 145 14.91 -9.97 -10.16
C ASP A 145 14.14 -8.65 -9.92
N GLU A 146 14.05 -8.23 -8.65
CA GLU A 146 13.39 -6.99 -8.25
C GLU A 146 14.25 -5.76 -8.57
N ALA A 147 15.56 -5.83 -8.33
CA ALA A 147 16.49 -4.78 -8.73
C ALA A 147 16.47 -4.56 -10.25
N GLU A 148 16.45 -5.65 -11.03
CA GLU A 148 16.32 -5.58 -12.49
C GLU A 148 14.95 -5.05 -12.93
N ALA A 149 13.88 -5.37 -12.19
CA ALA A 149 12.57 -4.79 -12.44
C ALA A 149 12.56 -3.28 -12.20
N PHE A 150 13.25 -2.78 -11.18
CA PHE A 150 13.40 -1.34 -10.95
C PHE A 150 14.18 -0.65 -12.06
N ALA A 151 15.31 -1.22 -12.51
CA ALA A 151 16.07 -0.68 -13.64
C ALA A 151 15.21 -0.58 -14.91
N ARG A 152 14.51 -1.67 -15.28
CA ARG A 152 13.58 -1.67 -16.43
C ARG A 152 12.47 -0.63 -16.30
N ARG A 153 11.96 -0.38 -15.08
CA ARG A 153 10.96 0.66 -14.85
C ARG A 153 11.57 2.05 -15.02
N ALA A 154 12.80 2.27 -14.57
CA ALA A 154 13.50 3.54 -14.76
C ALA A 154 13.69 3.88 -16.25
N ASP A 155 14.12 2.90 -17.05
CA ASP A 155 14.22 3.03 -18.51
C ASP A 155 12.89 3.50 -19.12
N ARG A 156 11.79 2.85 -18.73
CA ARG A 156 10.46 3.18 -19.24
C ARG A 156 9.98 4.57 -18.83
N VAL A 157 10.34 5.05 -17.63
CA VAL A 157 10.04 6.44 -17.23
C VAL A 157 10.81 7.42 -18.12
N VAL A 158 12.12 7.18 -18.33
CA VAL A 158 12.96 8.02 -19.20
C VAL A 158 12.39 8.05 -20.62
N GLU A 159 12.04 6.90 -21.19
CA GLU A 159 11.42 6.80 -22.52
C GLU A 159 10.10 7.58 -22.60
N LEU A 160 9.24 7.46 -21.59
CA LEU A 160 7.97 8.19 -21.56
C LEU A 160 8.20 9.70 -21.52
N LEU A 161 9.05 10.18 -20.62
CA LEU A 161 9.34 11.61 -20.47
C LEU A 161 10.16 12.17 -21.65
N ALA A 162 10.94 11.34 -22.35
CA ALA A 162 11.63 11.73 -23.58
C ALA A 162 10.67 11.93 -24.76
N ARG A 163 9.56 11.19 -24.80
CA ARG A 163 8.49 11.33 -25.80
C ARG A 163 7.55 12.52 -25.52
N SER A 164 7.50 12.98 -24.27
CA SER A 164 6.74 14.18 -23.88
C SER A 164 7.39 15.46 -24.40
N GLU A 165 6.59 16.50 -24.63
CA GLU A 165 7.09 17.83 -24.96
C GLU A 165 7.78 18.45 -23.73
N ARG A 166 9.11 18.53 -23.78
CA ARG A 166 9.91 19.08 -22.68
C ARG A 166 9.98 20.61 -22.72
N ARG A 167 9.78 21.22 -21.55
CA ARG A 167 9.88 22.66 -21.33
C ARG A 167 11.11 22.97 -20.49
N GLY A 168 11.93 23.91 -20.96
CA GLY A 168 13.02 24.46 -20.17
C GLY A 168 12.45 25.20 -18.96
N TRP A 169 12.73 24.70 -17.76
CA TRP A 169 12.18 25.24 -16.51
C TRP A 169 13.30 25.42 -15.47
N PRO A 170 14.15 26.47 -15.62
CA PRO A 170 15.40 26.60 -14.87
C PRO A 170 15.24 26.97 -13.38
N GLY A 171 13.99 27.08 -12.89
CA GLY A 171 13.68 27.33 -11.48
C GLY A 171 12.19 27.32 -11.23
N LEU A 172 11.81 27.14 -9.96
CA LEU A 172 10.42 27.18 -9.51
C LEU A 172 9.95 28.64 -9.44
N LYS A 173 8.81 28.95 -10.05
CA LYS A 173 8.24 30.31 -10.05
C LYS A 173 7.31 30.53 -8.87
N ARG A 174 6.46 29.56 -8.55
CA ARG A 174 5.47 29.59 -7.48
C ARG A 174 6.02 29.09 -6.15
N PHE A 175 6.95 28.14 -6.21
CA PHE A 175 7.56 27.50 -5.06
C PHE A 175 9.03 27.94 -4.89
N ALA A 176 9.29 29.25 -5.02
CA ALA A 176 10.65 29.79 -5.02
C ALA A 176 11.40 29.52 -3.69
N GLU A 177 10.67 29.36 -2.60
CA GLU A 177 11.18 28.95 -1.29
C GLU A 177 11.75 27.52 -1.27
N PHE A 178 11.40 26.68 -2.25
CA PHE A 178 11.93 25.34 -2.46
C PHE A 178 12.96 25.29 -3.60
N ALA A 179 13.47 26.42 -4.09
CA ALA A 179 14.29 26.45 -5.31
C ALA A 179 15.62 25.67 -5.23
N SER A 180 16.15 25.38 -4.03
CA SER A 180 17.35 24.56 -3.85
C SER A 180 17.07 23.05 -3.92
N ASP A 181 15.92 22.60 -3.40
CA ASP A 181 15.67 21.18 -3.11
C ASP A 181 14.31 20.65 -3.64
N GLY A 182 13.55 21.47 -4.38
CA GLY A 182 12.19 21.18 -4.87
C GLY A 182 12.10 20.74 -6.33
N THR A 183 13.08 20.04 -6.89
CA THR A 183 13.06 19.61 -8.31
C THR A 183 11.80 18.81 -8.68
N TRP A 184 11.28 18.05 -7.72
CA TRP A 184 10.04 17.29 -7.80
C TRP A 184 8.77 18.15 -7.98
N LEU A 185 8.81 19.44 -7.64
CA LEU A 185 7.71 20.39 -7.87
C LEU A 185 7.68 20.96 -9.29
N SER A 186 8.70 20.72 -10.11
CA SER A 186 8.85 21.43 -11.39
C SER A 186 7.70 21.20 -12.37
N ALA A 187 7.15 19.98 -12.44
CA ALA A 187 5.98 19.69 -13.28
C ALA A 187 4.72 20.40 -12.76
N LEU A 188 4.51 20.44 -11.45
CA LEU A 188 3.39 21.17 -10.85
C LEU A 188 3.53 22.69 -11.10
N ASP A 189 4.73 23.25 -10.91
CA ASP A 189 5.02 24.67 -11.13
C ASP A 189 4.73 25.10 -12.59
N LEU A 190 5.07 24.23 -13.56
CA LEU A 190 4.70 24.39 -14.96
C LEU A 190 3.18 24.37 -15.14
N ALA A 191 2.49 23.38 -14.57
CA ALA A 191 1.03 23.25 -14.69
C ALA A 191 0.29 24.48 -14.14
N ILE A 192 0.73 25.01 -12.99
CA ILE A 192 0.19 26.24 -12.40
C ILE A 192 0.47 27.45 -13.29
N SER A 193 1.69 27.58 -13.78
CA SER A 193 2.11 28.74 -14.58
C SER A 193 1.37 28.83 -15.91
N GLU A 194 1.13 27.68 -16.54
CA GLU A 194 0.50 27.59 -17.87
C GLU A 194 -0.99 27.23 -17.81
N GLN A 195 -1.56 27.10 -16.60
CA GLN A 195 -2.96 26.71 -16.36
C GLN A 195 -3.35 25.43 -17.13
N ARG A 196 -2.49 24.42 -17.05
CA ARG A 196 -2.68 23.11 -17.69
C ARG A 196 -3.17 22.09 -16.68
N ALA A 197 -3.94 21.12 -17.14
CA ALA A 197 -4.30 20.00 -16.29
C ALA A 197 -3.05 19.21 -15.89
N PHE A 198 -3.02 18.76 -14.63
CA PHE A 198 -1.89 18.10 -14.00
C PHE A 198 -2.19 16.62 -13.72
N TRP A 199 -1.48 15.72 -14.39
CA TRP A 199 -1.60 14.28 -14.20
C TRP A 199 -0.53 13.78 -13.22
N CYS A 200 -0.97 13.38 -12.02
CA CYS A 200 -0.09 13.01 -10.91
C CYS A 200 -0.71 11.92 -10.02
N ASP A 201 0.06 10.89 -9.68
CA ASP A 201 -0.35 9.79 -8.80
C ASP A 201 0.11 9.97 -7.35
N ASP A 202 0.73 11.10 -7.02
CA ASP A 202 0.95 11.53 -5.64
C ASP A 202 -0.25 12.38 -5.18
N ARG A 203 -1.06 11.81 -4.27
CA ARG A 203 -2.24 12.48 -3.72
C ARG A 203 -1.93 13.82 -3.06
N ALA A 204 -0.84 13.93 -2.31
CA ALA A 204 -0.51 15.17 -1.62
C ALA A 204 -0.14 16.28 -2.62
N LEU A 205 0.57 15.94 -3.68
CA LEU A 205 0.82 16.85 -4.81
C LEU A 205 -0.46 17.28 -5.53
N ARG A 206 -1.41 16.36 -5.75
CA ARG A 206 -2.70 16.72 -6.34
C ARG A 206 -3.51 17.64 -5.43
N GLN A 207 -3.47 17.45 -4.11
CA GLN A 207 -4.10 18.36 -3.16
C GLN A 207 -3.48 19.77 -3.23
N LEU A 208 -2.15 19.85 -3.35
CA LEU A 208 -1.44 21.11 -3.55
C LEU A 208 -1.82 21.77 -4.90
N ALA A 209 -1.93 20.99 -5.98
CA ALA A 209 -2.41 21.49 -7.26
C ALA A 209 -3.82 22.08 -7.17
N ALA A 210 -4.71 21.39 -6.45
CA ALA A 210 -6.08 21.85 -6.23
C ALA A 210 -6.13 23.15 -5.40
N SER A 211 -5.27 23.32 -4.38
CA SER A 211 -5.20 24.57 -3.62
C SER A 211 -4.69 25.76 -4.45
N GLU A 212 -3.90 25.48 -5.50
CA GLU A 212 -3.43 26.47 -6.48
C GLU A 212 -4.43 26.68 -7.65
N GLY A 213 -5.61 26.06 -7.59
CA GLY A 213 -6.67 26.22 -8.59
C GLY A 213 -6.42 25.47 -9.91
N VAL A 214 -5.45 24.55 -9.93
CA VAL A 214 -5.14 23.72 -11.11
C VAL A 214 -5.99 22.46 -11.11
N GLN A 215 -6.56 22.13 -12.28
CA GLN A 215 -7.23 20.85 -12.49
C GLN A 215 -6.21 19.71 -12.39
N ALA A 216 -6.40 18.79 -11.46
CA ALA A 216 -5.49 17.67 -11.26
C ALA A 216 -6.23 16.35 -11.18
N PHE A 217 -5.62 15.28 -11.70
CA PHE A 217 -6.18 13.93 -11.69
C PHE A 217 -5.05 12.88 -11.62
N GLY A 218 -5.36 11.71 -11.07
CA GLY A 218 -4.46 10.56 -11.08
C GLY A 218 -4.85 9.56 -12.17
N THR A 219 -4.04 8.52 -12.30
CA THR A 219 -4.26 7.44 -13.26
C THR A 219 -5.57 6.70 -12.97
N VAL A 220 -5.95 6.53 -11.70
CA VAL A 220 -7.21 5.88 -11.30
C VAL A 220 -8.43 6.68 -11.79
N GLU A 221 -8.40 8.01 -11.66
CA GLU A 221 -9.49 8.87 -12.14
C GLU A 221 -9.51 8.97 -13.67
N LEU A 222 -8.35 8.93 -14.33
CA LEU A 222 -8.25 8.85 -15.79
C LEU A 222 -8.93 7.59 -16.33
N LEU A 223 -8.70 6.43 -15.70
CA LEU A 223 -9.35 5.17 -16.08
C LEU A 223 -10.88 5.30 -16.01
N SER A 224 -11.40 5.83 -14.90
CA SER A 224 -12.83 6.03 -14.72
C SER A 224 -13.41 7.03 -15.73
N ALA A 225 -12.66 8.07 -16.10
CA ALA A 225 -13.07 9.02 -17.14
C ALA A 225 -13.14 8.37 -18.52
N LEU A 226 -12.16 7.55 -18.89
CA LEU A 226 -12.12 6.85 -20.17
C LEU A 226 -13.20 5.77 -20.28
N GLU A 227 -13.45 5.03 -19.20
CA GLU A 227 -14.56 4.06 -19.12
C GLU A 227 -15.91 4.78 -19.27
N GLY A 228 -16.11 5.90 -18.56
CA GLY A 228 -17.32 6.71 -18.66
C GLY A 228 -17.55 7.30 -20.05
N ALA A 229 -16.48 7.57 -20.80
CA ALA A 229 -16.52 8.04 -22.18
C ALA A 229 -16.63 6.91 -23.22
N GLY A 230 -16.58 5.63 -22.80
CA GLY A 230 -16.57 4.47 -23.70
C GLY A 230 -15.27 4.32 -24.51
N LEU A 231 -14.19 5.01 -24.10
CA LEU A 231 -12.87 4.95 -24.73
C LEU A 231 -11.99 3.82 -24.17
N LEU A 232 -12.38 3.25 -23.03
CA LEU A 232 -11.73 2.10 -22.41
C LEU A 232 -12.77 1.04 -22.06
N ALA A 233 -12.49 -0.22 -22.41
CA ALA A 233 -13.35 -1.33 -22.03
C ALA A 233 -13.25 -1.58 -20.51
N PRO A 234 -14.38 -1.81 -19.79
CA PRO A 234 -14.34 -2.04 -18.34
C PRO A 234 -13.42 -3.17 -17.89
N ALA A 235 -13.35 -4.26 -18.67
CA ALA A 235 -12.46 -5.38 -18.38
C ALA A 235 -10.97 -4.99 -18.43
N LEU A 236 -10.60 -4.09 -19.36
CA LEU A 236 -9.23 -3.57 -19.42
C LEU A 236 -8.96 -2.63 -18.24
N GLY A 237 -9.90 -1.77 -17.88
CA GLY A 237 -9.77 -0.91 -16.71
C GLY A 237 -9.63 -1.70 -15.40
N ALA A 238 -10.40 -2.78 -15.22
CA ALA A 238 -10.23 -3.71 -14.10
C ALA A 238 -8.82 -4.33 -14.07
N ALA A 239 -8.29 -4.77 -15.22
CA ALA A 239 -6.93 -5.30 -15.31
C ALA A 239 -5.86 -4.25 -14.98
N VAL A 240 -6.05 -2.99 -15.39
CA VAL A 240 -5.15 -1.90 -15.01
C VAL A 240 -5.20 -1.65 -13.51
N ARG A 241 -6.39 -1.54 -12.91
CA ARG A 241 -6.55 -1.35 -11.46
C ARG A 241 -5.88 -2.48 -10.68
N ALA A 242 -5.97 -3.72 -11.15
CA ALA A 242 -5.28 -4.87 -10.55
C ALA A 242 -3.75 -4.74 -10.61
N LYS A 243 -3.19 -4.29 -11.74
CA LYS A 243 -1.74 -4.01 -11.87
C LYS A 243 -1.29 -2.87 -10.95
N LEU A 244 -2.10 -1.82 -10.80
CA LEU A 244 -1.83 -0.73 -9.87
C LEU A 244 -1.82 -1.24 -8.42
N ILE A 245 -2.82 -2.03 -8.01
CA ILE A 245 -2.87 -2.63 -6.67
C ILE A 245 -1.65 -3.52 -6.43
N ALA A 246 -1.29 -4.40 -7.36
CA ALA A 246 -0.07 -5.22 -7.26
C ALA A 246 1.21 -4.35 -7.14
N GLY A 247 1.21 -3.16 -7.75
CA GLY A 247 2.23 -2.13 -7.59
C GLY A 247 2.11 -1.27 -6.32
N TYR A 248 1.36 -1.71 -5.31
CA TYR A 248 1.13 -1.02 -4.03
C TYR A 248 0.37 0.31 -4.12
N HIS A 249 -0.39 0.53 -5.20
CA HIS A 249 -1.35 1.63 -5.23
C HIS A 249 -2.53 1.33 -4.30
N VAL A 250 -2.82 2.25 -3.38
CA VAL A 250 -3.79 2.04 -2.30
C VAL A 250 -4.90 3.08 -2.29
N ASP A 251 -5.88 2.83 -1.43
CA ASP A 251 -7.10 3.61 -1.26
C ASP A 251 -7.98 3.59 -2.54
N LEU A 252 -7.82 2.59 -3.40
CA LEU A 252 -8.77 2.28 -4.49
C LEU A 252 -10.01 1.59 -3.90
N ASP A 253 -11.15 1.75 -4.56
CA ASP A 253 -12.41 1.11 -4.15
C ASP A 253 -12.27 -0.42 -4.13
N PHE A 254 -12.87 -1.05 -3.11
CA PHE A 254 -12.86 -2.51 -3.00
C PHE A 254 -13.73 -3.14 -4.09
N ASP A 255 -13.07 -3.93 -4.93
CA ASP A 255 -13.68 -4.80 -5.91
C ASP A 255 -13.04 -6.19 -5.76
N PRO A 256 -13.82 -7.23 -5.39
CA PRO A 256 -13.28 -8.56 -5.12
C PRO A 256 -12.64 -9.20 -6.35
N ASP A 257 -13.13 -8.89 -7.56
CA ASP A 257 -12.58 -9.46 -8.81
C ASP A 257 -11.24 -8.79 -9.14
N VAL A 258 -11.15 -7.46 -8.95
CA VAL A 258 -9.89 -6.72 -9.13
C VAL A 258 -8.84 -7.14 -8.09
N LEU A 259 -9.22 -7.29 -6.82
CA LEU A 259 -8.28 -7.77 -5.78
C LEU A 259 -7.85 -9.22 -6.03
N THR A 260 -8.74 -10.07 -6.54
CA THR A 260 -8.39 -11.43 -6.94
C THR A 260 -7.37 -11.42 -8.06
N LEU A 261 -7.58 -10.62 -9.11
CA LEU A 261 -6.62 -10.48 -10.20
C LEU A 261 -5.27 -9.93 -9.71
N ALA A 262 -5.27 -8.95 -8.81
CA ALA A 262 -4.05 -8.42 -8.21
C ALA A 262 -3.30 -9.49 -7.41
N ALA A 263 -4.01 -10.29 -6.60
CA ALA A 263 -3.40 -11.40 -5.86
C ALA A 263 -2.86 -12.48 -6.81
N GLU A 264 -3.53 -12.78 -7.92
CA GLU A 264 -3.04 -13.73 -8.92
C GLU A 264 -1.74 -13.26 -9.60
N LEU A 265 -1.62 -11.96 -9.90
CA LEU A 265 -0.37 -11.38 -10.43
C LEU A 265 0.82 -11.58 -9.47
N ASP A 266 0.56 -11.54 -8.17
CA ASP A 266 1.55 -11.77 -7.11
C ASP A 266 1.68 -13.24 -6.69
N GLY A 267 1.03 -14.18 -7.38
CA GLY A 267 1.05 -15.59 -7.02
C GLY A 267 0.46 -15.86 -5.62
N TRP A 268 -0.50 -15.04 -5.20
CA TRP A 268 -1.14 -15.02 -3.89
C TRP A 268 -0.21 -14.64 -2.72
N ALA A 269 0.98 -14.11 -2.99
CA ALA A 269 1.82 -13.53 -1.97
C ALA A 269 1.14 -12.29 -1.34
N PRO A 270 1.30 -12.05 -0.03
CA PRO A 270 0.71 -10.92 0.69
C PRO A 270 1.43 -9.60 0.39
N LYS A 271 1.28 -9.12 -0.85
CA LYS A 271 1.90 -7.89 -1.37
C LYS A 271 0.85 -6.80 -1.55
N GLY A 272 0.66 -6.29 -2.77
CA GLY A 272 -0.19 -5.14 -3.06
C GLY A 272 -1.64 -5.32 -2.62
N ALA A 273 -2.23 -6.50 -2.88
CA ALA A 273 -3.60 -6.79 -2.46
C ALA A 273 -3.75 -6.87 -0.92
N ALA A 274 -2.75 -7.39 -0.20
CA ALA A 274 -2.73 -7.36 1.27
C ALA A 274 -2.58 -5.92 1.79
N ALA A 275 -1.70 -5.14 1.16
CA ALA A 275 -1.52 -3.73 1.49
C ALA A 275 -2.81 -2.91 1.31
N ALA A 276 -3.61 -3.20 0.27
CA ALA A 276 -4.93 -2.61 0.08
C ALA A 276 -5.88 -2.96 1.23
N LEU A 277 -5.99 -4.24 1.63
CA LEU A 277 -6.83 -4.65 2.77
C LEU A 277 -6.44 -4.00 4.10
N ALA A 278 -5.17 -3.64 4.29
CA ALA A 278 -4.72 -2.95 5.49
C ALA A 278 -5.21 -1.49 5.57
N ARG A 279 -5.89 -0.97 4.54
CA ARG A 279 -6.38 0.40 4.47
C ARG A 279 -7.85 0.46 4.82
N ALA A 280 -8.23 1.45 5.64
CA ALA A 280 -9.63 1.65 6.02
C ALA A 280 -10.57 1.83 4.83
N HIS A 281 -10.11 2.46 3.74
CA HIS A 281 -10.95 2.72 2.55
C HIS A 281 -11.46 1.44 1.87
N SER A 282 -10.71 0.35 1.90
CA SER A 282 -11.14 -0.91 1.28
C SER A 282 -12.33 -1.56 2.00
N TRP A 283 -12.67 -1.14 3.22
CA TRP A 283 -13.67 -1.78 4.06
C TRP A 283 -15.09 -1.23 3.90
N THR A 284 -15.43 -0.73 2.71
CA THR A 284 -16.82 -0.39 2.35
C THR A 284 -17.71 -1.64 2.33
N ASP A 285 -17.16 -2.83 2.03
CA ASP A 285 -17.77 -4.15 2.24
C ASP A 285 -16.88 -5.03 3.16
N PRO A 286 -17.06 -4.96 4.50
CA PRO A 286 -16.28 -5.77 5.43
C PRO A 286 -16.42 -7.28 5.23
N ALA A 287 -17.62 -7.74 4.85
CA ALA A 287 -17.86 -9.16 4.64
C ALA A 287 -17.13 -9.65 3.38
N GLY A 288 -17.12 -8.85 2.31
CA GLY A 288 -16.32 -9.09 1.11
C GLY A 288 -14.82 -9.16 1.40
N CYS A 289 -14.29 -8.19 2.16
CA CYS A 289 -12.89 -8.16 2.55
C CYS A 289 -12.47 -9.42 3.32
N VAL A 290 -13.26 -9.83 4.32
CA VAL A 290 -12.97 -11.04 5.11
C VAL A 290 -13.06 -12.31 4.25
N ARG A 291 -14.04 -12.42 3.34
CA ARG A 291 -14.13 -13.57 2.42
C ARG A 291 -12.92 -13.66 1.49
N PHE A 292 -12.49 -12.52 0.94
CA PHE A 292 -11.31 -12.44 0.10
C PHE A 292 -10.04 -12.83 0.89
N ALA A 293 -9.84 -12.27 2.09
CA ALA A 293 -8.69 -12.60 2.94
C ALA A 293 -8.64 -14.10 3.30
N ASN A 294 -9.78 -14.70 3.67
CA ASN A 294 -9.85 -16.15 3.95
C ASN A 294 -9.49 -16.99 2.73
N THR A 295 -9.87 -16.56 1.53
CA THR A 295 -9.49 -17.22 0.27
C THR A 295 -7.98 -17.14 0.03
N ALA A 296 -7.38 -15.96 0.26
CA ALA A 296 -5.95 -15.76 0.10
C ALA A 296 -5.12 -16.57 1.12
N ILE A 297 -5.55 -16.61 2.38
CA ILE A 297 -4.92 -17.44 3.41
C ILE A 297 -5.06 -18.93 3.04
N ALA A 298 -6.24 -19.39 2.61
CA ALA A 298 -6.45 -20.77 2.22
C ALA A 298 -5.52 -21.22 1.08
N ARG A 299 -5.25 -20.33 0.11
CA ARG A 299 -4.35 -20.62 -1.02
C ARG A 299 -2.87 -20.68 -0.63
N THR A 300 -2.47 -20.01 0.45
CA THR A 300 -1.08 -19.98 0.92
C THR A 300 -0.81 -20.88 2.12
N ALA A 301 -1.86 -21.37 2.80
CA ALA A 301 -1.75 -22.09 4.06
C ALA A 301 -0.90 -23.37 3.98
N SER A 302 -0.89 -24.05 2.83
CA SER A 302 -0.11 -25.28 2.63
C SER A 302 1.36 -25.05 2.29
N SER A 303 1.74 -23.84 1.88
CA SER A 303 3.06 -23.55 1.30
C SER A 303 3.84 -22.46 2.03
N SER A 304 3.17 -21.58 2.79
CA SER A 304 3.83 -20.44 3.40
C SER A 304 3.21 -20.04 4.75
N PRO A 305 3.82 -20.46 5.88
CA PRO A 305 3.46 -19.95 7.20
C PRO A 305 3.52 -18.43 7.31
N THR A 306 4.54 -17.82 6.71
CA THR A 306 4.70 -16.36 6.63
C THR A 306 3.54 -15.71 5.87
N GLY A 307 3.04 -16.36 4.81
CA GLY A 307 1.85 -15.94 4.08
C GLY A 307 0.60 -15.88 4.96
N ILE A 308 0.38 -16.90 5.81
CA ILE A 308 -0.72 -16.91 6.78
C ILE A 308 -0.62 -15.72 7.73
N THR A 309 0.56 -15.48 8.31
CA THR A 309 0.80 -14.35 9.23
C THR A 309 0.54 -13.02 8.57
N GLN A 310 1.11 -12.77 7.39
CA GLN A 310 1.02 -11.47 6.72
C GLN A 310 -0.37 -11.17 6.17
N TRP A 311 -1.08 -12.15 5.59
CA TRP A 311 -2.48 -11.98 5.18
C TRP A 311 -3.39 -11.73 6.38
N THR A 312 -3.18 -12.47 7.48
CA THR A 312 -3.92 -12.26 8.73
C THR A 312 -3.64 -10.87 9.32
N ALA A 313 -2.38 -10.43 9.32
CA ALA A 313 -2.01 -9.10 9.80
C ALA A 313 -2.65 -7.98 8.97
N ALA A 314 -2.66 -8.11 7.64
CA ALA A 314 -3.29 -7.14 6.75
C ALA A 314 -4.80 -6.99 7.02
N VAL A 315 -5.53 -8.09 7.12
CA VAL A 315 -6.98 -8.06 7.39
C VAL A 315 -7.29 -7.59 8.82
N ALA A 316 -6.49 -7.99 9.81
CA ALA A 316 -6.63 -7.53 11.20
C ALA A 316 -6.37 -6.02 11.31
N LEU A 317 -5.33 -5.51 10.67
CA LEU A 317 -4.98 -4.09 10.66
C LEU A 317 -6.06 -3.25 10.00
N GLY A 318 -6.63 -3.72 8.90
CA GLY A 318 -7.80 -3.11 8.27
C GLY A 318 -9.00 -3.00 9.22
N LEU A 319 -9.34 -4.10 9.90
CA LEU A 319 -10.41 -4.17 10.89
C LEU A 319 -10.21 -3.27 12.11
N VAL A 320 -8.97 -3.03 12.53
CA VAL A 320 -8.64 -2.08 13.60
C VAL A 320 -8.79 -0.65 13.10
N ARG A 321 -8.27 -0.33 11.91
CA ARG A 321 -8.29 1.03 11.36
C ARG A 321 -9.68 1.58 11.05
N ILE A 322 -10.62 0.71 10.67
CA ILE A 322 -12.01 1.14 10.37
C ILE A 322 -12.80 1.56 11.61
N THR A 323 -12.28 1.32 12.82
CA THR A 323 -12.97 1.71 14.06
C THR A 323 -12.64 3.11 14.52
N ASP A 324 -11.77 3.82 13.79
CA ASP A 324 -11.36 5.20 14.06
C ASP A 324 -10.90 5.40 15.52
N GLY A 325 -10.07 4.47 16.00
CA GLY A 325 -9.50 4.49 17.36
C GLY A 325 -10.41 3.94 18.46
N ASN A 326 -11.61 3.43 18.15
CA ASN A 326 -12.46 2.78 19.14
C ASN A 326 -11.91 1.38 19.50
N VAL A 327 -11.28 1.30 20.68
CA VAL A 327 -10.65 0.10 21.23
C VAL A 327 -11.63 -1.07 21.41
N GLN A 328 -12.85 -0.80 21.88
CA GLN A 328 -13.84 -1.84 22.12
C GLN A 328 -14.33 -2.45 20.81
N SER A 329 -14.61 -1.61 19.81
CA SER A 329 -14.98 -2.05 18.47
C SER A 329 -13.84 -2.80 17.79
N ALA A 330 -12.59 -2.35 17.95
CA ALA A 330 -11.42 -3.02 17.38
C ALA A 330 -11.26 -4.44 17.98
N SER A 331 -11.33 -4.56 19.31
CA SER A 331 -11.27 -5.85 20.00
C SER A 331 -12.40 -6.79 19.53
N GLY A 332 -13.63 -6.27 19.42
CA GLY A 332 -14.77 -7.03 18.90
C GLY A 332 -14.59 -7.48 17.45
N ASN A 333 -14.03 -6.64 16.58
CA ASN A 333 -13.73 -7.01 15.20
C ASN A 333 -12.69 -8.14 15.11
N LEU A 334 -11.65 -8.09 15.95
CA LEU A 334 -10.62 -9.14 16.00
C LEU A 334 -11.18 -10.47 16.53
N GLU A 335 -12.09 -10.44 17.52
CA GLU A 335 -12.82 -11.64 17.96
C GLU A 335 -13.64 -12.26 16.82
N ILE A 336 -14.33 -11.43 16.04
CA ILE A 336 -15.12 -11.87 14.89
C ILE A 336 -14.22 -12.47 13.82
N LEU A 337 -13.08 -11.84 13.53
CA LEU A 337 -12.08 -12.36 12.58
C LEU A 337 -11.58 -13.74 13.01
N LEU A 338 -11.07 -13.87 14.24
CA LEU A 338 -10.55 -15.13 14.74
C LEU A 338 -11.63 -16.22 14.76
N THR A 339 -12.86 -15.89 15.14
CA THR A 339 -14.00 -16.83 15.08
C THR A 339 -14.24 -17.32 13.64
N ASN A 340 -14.20 -16.42 12.65
CA ASN A 340 -14.36 -16.78 11.24
C ASN A 340 -13.20 -17.66 10.73
N GLN A 341 -11.97 -17.40 11.19
CA GLN A 341 -10.79 -18.16 10.82
C GLN A 341 -10.78 -19.56 11.48
N LEU A 342 -11.25 -19.69 12.73
CA LEU A 342 -11.45 -20.98 13.40
C LEU A 342 -12.42 -21.91 12.66
N ALA A 343 -13.34 -21.36 11.87
CA ALA A 343 -14.28 -22.12 11.06
C ALA A 343 -13.69 -22.58 9.71
N GLN A 344 -12.45 -22.18 9.36
CA GLN A 344 -11.88 -22.50 8.06
C GLN A 344 -11.24 -23.91 8.03
N PRO A 345 -11.39 -24.67 6.92
CA PRO A 345 -10.84 -26.03 6.83
C PRO A 345 -9.31 -26.12 6.91
N TRP A 346 -8.60 -25.06 6.54
CA TRP A 346 -7.13 -25.00 6.58
C TRP A 346 -6.59 -24.69 7.98
N LEU A 347 -7.44 -24.27 8.91
CA LEU A 347 -7.00 -23.93 10.25
C LEU A 347 -6.90 -25.20 11.12
N GLY A 348 -5.72 -25.41 11.69
CA GLY A 348 -5.48 -26.44 12.68
C GLY A 348 -4.41 -26.00 13.68
N PRO A 349 -3.99 -26.90 14.58
CA PRO A 349 -3.03 -26.58 15.62
C PRO A 349 -1.67 -26.09 15.09
N ASP A 350 -1.29 -26.51 13.88
CA ASP A 350 -0.01 -26.14 13.27
C ASP A 350 -0.06 -24.78 12.56
N THR A 351 -1.25 -24.28 12.20
CA THR A 351 -1.42 -22.99 11.51
C THR A 351 -1.91 -21.86 12.42
N LEU A 352 -2.58 -22.19 13.54
CA LEU A 352 -3.08 -21.21 14.51
C LEU A 352 -2.00 -20.26 15.06
N PRO A 353 -0.74 -20.67 15.35
CA PRO A 353 0.29 -19.75 15.82
C PRO A 353 0.56 -18.61 14.82
N PHE A 354 0.53 -18.89 13.53
CA PHE A 354 0.77 -17.89 12.48
C PHE A 354 -0.39 -16.90 12.35
N VAL A 355 -1.62 -17.38 12.53
CA VAL A 355 -2.82 -16.53 12.62
C VAL A 355 -2.75 -15.61 13.83
N MET A 356 -2.45 -16.16 15.01
CA MET A 356 -2.35 -15.37 16.24
C MET A 356 -1.23 -14.34 16.17
N GLN A 357 -0.09 -14.67 15.56
CA GLN A 357 0.98 -13.71 15.32
C GLN A 357 0.47 -12.53 14.48
N GLY A 358 -0.22 -12.79 13.36
CA GLY A 358 -0.72 -11.72 12.49
C GLY A 358 -1.77 -10.84 13.18
N ILE A 359 -2.66 -11.42 13.99
CA ILE A 359 -3.62 -10.64 14.80
C ILE A 359 -2.88 -9.74 15.79
N ARG A 360 -1.90 -10.29 16.52
CA ARG A 360 -1.14 -9.55 17.55
C ARG A 360 -0.29 -8.44 16.94
N ASP A 361 0.30 -8.66 15.77
CA ASP A 361 1.04 -7.62 15.03
C ASP A 361 0.15 -6.41 14.71
N ALA A 362 -1.14 -6.64 14.44
CA ALA A 362 -2.11 -5.56 14.18
C ALA A 362 -2.61 -4.86 15.46
N MET A 363 -2.55 -5.53 16.62
CA MET A 363 -2.97 -4.93 17.90
C MET A 363 -2.04 -3.80 18.34
N ASP A 364 -0.77 -3.84 17.93
CA ASP A 364 0.21 -2.78 18.20
C ASP A 364 -0.17 -1.41 17.59
N GLU A 365 -1.09 -1.39 16.61
CA GLU A 365 -1.60 -0.15 16.00
C GLU A 365 -2.44 0.68 16.99
N LEU A 366 -3.14 0.02 17.92
CA LEU A 366 -4.06 0.69 18.84
C LEU A 366 -3.90 0.16 20.26
N THR A 367 -3.26 0.98 21.11
CA THR A 367 -3.04 0.67 22.52
C THR A 367 -4.35 0.36 23.25
N GLY A 368 -4.38 -0.77 23.95
CA GLY A 368 -5.52 -1.20 24.78
C GLY A 368 -6.46 -2.19 24.10
N VAL A 369 -6.24 -2.53 22.83
CA VAL A 369 -6.95 -3.64 22.16
C VAL A 369 -6.68 -4.95 22.90
N LEU A 370 -7.74 -5.70 23.18
CA LEU A 370 -7.66 -6.96 23.91
C LEU A 370 -7.33 -8.11 22.97
N ASP A 371 -6.54 -9.08 23.46
CA ASP A 371 -6.29 -10.31 22.71
C ASP A 371 -7.62 -11.08 22.53
N PRO A 372 -8.01 -11.42 21.29
CA PRO A 372 -9.28 -12.11 21.04
C PRO A 372 -9.26 -13.58 21.46
N LEU A 373 -8.10 -14.21 21.66
CA LEU A 373 -7.98 -15.65 21.88
C LEU A 373 -8.76 -16.12 23.11
N PRO A 374 -8.64 -15.52 24.31
CA PRO A 374 -9.36 -16.01 25.49
C PRO A 374 -10.88 -15.97 25.32
N ALA A 375 -11.41 -14.88 24.74
CA ALA A 375 -12.85 -14.74 24.52
C ALA A 375 -13.38 -15.76 23.49
N VAL A 376 -12.63 -15.98 22.41
CA VAL A 376 -13.00 -16.94 21.37
C VAL A 376 -12.88 -18.39 21.86
N LEU A 377 -11.85 -18.74 22.62
CA LEU A 377 -11.71 -20.06 23.23
C LEU A 377 -12.84 -20.36 24.21
N ALA A 378 -13.22 -19.41 25.07
CA ALA A 378 -14.34 -19.58 26.00
C ALA A 378 -15.66 -19.82 25.26
N ARG A 379 -15.94 -19.05 24.21
CA ARG A 379 -17.14 -19.23 23.38
C ARG A 379 -17.16 -20.58 22.67
N THR A 380 -16.02 -20.98 22.11
CA THR A 380 -15.85 -22.26 21.42
C THR A 380 -16.03 -23.44 22.38
N TYR A 381 -15.45 -23.36 23.58
CA TYR A 381 -15.62 -24.36 24.63
C TYR A 381 -17.09 -24.56 24.98
N ILE A 382 -17.81 -23.48 25.31
CA ILE A 382 -19.24 -23.55 25.67
C ILE A 382 -20.06 -24.18 24.54
N GLN A 383 -19.81 -23.80 23.29
CA GLN A 383 -20.54 -24.34 22.13
C GLN A 383 -20.31 -25.84 21.93
N ILE A 384 -19.06 -26.30 22.06
CA ILE A 384 -18.72 -27.72 21.91
C ILE A 384 -19.21 -28.51 23.12
N ALA A 385 -19.04 -27.98 24.34
CA ALA A 385 -19.47 -28.63 25.58
C ALA A 385 -20.98 -28.87 25.58
N LYS A 386 -21.77 -27.87 25.16
CA LYS A 386 -23.22 -27.99 25.02
C LYS A 386 -23.66 -29.08 24.03
N LYS A 387 -22.88 -29.33 22.97
CA LYS A 387 -23.24 -30.27 21.89
C LYS A 387 -22.65 -31.67 22.08
N HIS A 388 -21.48 -31.76 22.71
CA HIS A 388 -20.63 -32.95 22.72
C HIS A 388 -20.08 -33.32 24.11
N GLY A 389 -20.39 -32.52 25.14
CA GLY A 389 -19.93 -32.72 26.52
C GLY A 389 -18.59 -32.02 26.82
N ALA A 390 -18.43 -31.60 28.08
CA ALA A 390 -17.24 -30.89 28.57
C ALA A 390 -15.91 -31.62 28.28
N PRO A 391 -15.77 -32.95 28.44
CA PRO A 391 -14.50 -33.64 28.16
C PRO A 391 -14.04 -33.50 26.70
N ARG A 392 -14.96 -33.62 25.73
CA ARG A 392 -14.64 -33.46 24.30
C ARG A 392 -14.30 -32.02 23.95
N ALA A 393 -14.96 -31.05 24.59
CA ALA A 393 -14.62 -29.65 24.42
C ALA A 393 -13.22 -29.34 24.95
N ALA A 394 -12.85 -29.88 26.11
CA ALA A 394 -11.52 -29.74 26.68
C ALA A 394 -10.44 -30.37 25.79
N GLU A 395 -10.64 -31.60 25.31
CA GLU A 395 -9.72 -32.28 24.38
C GLU A 395 -9.52 -31.45 23.10
N PHE A 396 -10.61 -30.94 22.52
CA PHE A 396 -10.53 -30.12 21.32
C PHE A 396 -9.75 -28.82 21.55
N LEU A 397 -10.03 -28.09 22.64
CA LEU A 397 -9.32 -26.86 22.97
C LEU A 397 -7.82 -27.11 23.19
N LEU A 398 -7.45 -28.12 23.98
CA LEU A 398 -6.05 -28.46 24.27
C LEU A 398 -5.31 -28.88 22.99
N MET A 399 -5.96 -29.62 22.10
CA MET A 399 -5.41 -29.96 20.79
C MET A 399 -5.18 -28.69 19.96
N LEU A 400 -6.15 -27.79 19.92
CA LEU A 400 -6.10 -26.56 19.11
C LEU A 400 -4.94 -25.65 19.54
N VAL A 401 -4.72 -25.46 20.84
CA VAL A 401 -3.70 -24.54 21.36
C VAL A 401 -2.31 -25.17 21.56
N ARG A 402 -2.11 -26.45 21.19
CA ARG A 402 -0.90 -27.21 21.54
C ARG A 402 0.42 -26.53 21.14
N ASN A 403 0.43 -25.81 20.02
CA ASN A 403 1.62 -25.15 19.46
C ASN A 403 1.66 -23.64 19.73
N LEU A 404 0.70 -23.09 20.49
CA LEU A 404 0.74 -21.70 20.92
C LEU A 404 1.76 -21.50 22.05
N SER A 405 1.92 -20.25 22.51
CA SER A 405 2.80 -19.93 23.63
C SER A 405 2.37 -20.63 24.93
N GLU A 406 3.25 -20.67 25.92
CA GLU A 406 2.90 -21.23 27.23
C GLU A 406 1.77 -20.47 27.91
N GLU A 407 1.79 -19.14 27.81
CA GLU A 407 0.73 -18.26 28.32
C GLU A 407 -0.63 -18.59 27.71
N ASP A 408 -0.70 -18.76 26.39
CA ASP A 408 -1.93 -19.14 25.67
C ASP A 408 -2.49 -20.49 26.13
N ARG A 409 -1.61 -21.47 26.38
CA ARG A 409 -2.01 -22.80 26.85
C ARG A 409 -2.55 -22.75 28.28
N ILE A 410 -1.93 -21.95 29.16
CA ILE A 410 -2.39 -21.73 30.53
C ILE A 410 -3.79 -21.09 30.52
N ASP A 411 -3.99 -20.10 29.66
CA ASP A 411 -5.28 -19.42 29.50
C ASP A 411 -6.38 -20.37 29.02
N ALA A 412 -6.08 -21.25 28.06
CA ALA A 412 -7.01 -22.29 27.62
C ALA A 412 -7.38 -23.26 28.76
N VAL A 413 -6.41 -23.72 29.55
CA VAL A 413 -6.64 -24.58 30.72
C VAL A 413 -7.51 -23.87 31.75
N ARG A 414 -7.23 -22.59 32.04
CA ARG A 414 -8.04 -21.78 32.95
C ARG A 414 -9.49 -21.71 32.50
N ILE A 415 -9.74 -21.46 31.20
CA ILE A 415 -11.08 -21.43 30.62
C ILE A 415 -11.83 -22.75 30.83
N ILE A 416 -11.16 -23.89 30.60
CA ILE A 416 -11.76 -25.22 30.79
C ILE A 416 -12.23 -25.42 32.24
N PHE A 417 -11.44 -24.98 33.23
CA PHE A 417 -11.77 -25.15 34.65
C PHE A 417 -12.75 -24.11 35.21
N THR A 418 -12.85 -22.92 34.62
CA THR A 418 -13.71 -21.84 35.12
C THR A 418 -15.06 -21.74 34.42
N SER A 419 -15.20 -22.31 33.22
CA SER A 419 -16.46 -22.34 32.48
C SER A 419 -17.42 -23.30 33.17
N LYS A 420 -18.46 -22.77 33.82
CA LYS A 420 -19.55 -23.58 34.39
C LYS A 420 -20.45 -24.09 33.26
N ASP A 421 -20.77 -25.38 33.30
CA ASP A 421 -21.70 -26.07 32.38
C ASP A 421 -23.09 -25.43 32.33
#